data_AF-A0A530QGV3-F1
#
_entry.id   AF-A0A530QGV3-F1
#
_cell.length_a   1.000
_cell.length_b   1.000
_cell.length_c   1.000
_cell.angle_alpha   90.00
_cell.angle_beta   90.00
_cell.angle_gamma   90.00
#
_symmetry.space_group_name_H-M   'P 1'
#
loop_
_entity.id
_entity.type
_entity.pdbx_description
1 polymer ?
#
loop_
_entity_poly.entity_id
_entity_poly.type
_entity_poly.pdbx_seq_one_letter_code
_entity_poly.pdbx_strand_id
1 'polypeptide(L)'
;VYIGSLFALLLQSFFSIDEFSGLVNREFTLKTYGDLLQAANLDIILRTVTMAALVTFASAIVAFPIAYYAARYARGRWKALFYL
;
A
#
# COMPACT_ATOMS: atom_id res chain seq x y z
N VAL A 1 -3.37 -10.55 -18.59
CA VAL A 1 -4.52 -9.62 -18.65
C VAL A 1 -4.39 -8.44 -17.67
N TYR A 2 -3.96 -8.62 -16.42
CA TYR A 2 -3.79 -7.50 -15.45
C TYR A 2 -2.61 -6.56 -15.70
N ILE A 3 -1.53 -7.01 -16.32
CA ILE A 3 -0.36 -6.15 -16.59
C ILE A 3 -0.73 -5.03 -17.57
N GLY A 4 -1.56 -5.31 -18.57
CA GLY A 4 -2.05 -4.30 -19.52
C GLY A 4 -2.92 -3.25 -18.85
N SER A 5 -3.79 -3.63 -17.90
CA SER A 5 -4.61 -2.66 -17.16
C SER A 5 -3.78 -1.83 -16.17
N LEU A 6 -2.81 -2.42 -15.47
CA LEU A 6 -1.88 -1.69 -14.62
C LEU A 6 -1.06 -0.67 -15.43
N PHE A 7 -0.57 -1.08 -16.60
CA PHE A 7 0.19 -0.19 -17.49
C PHE A 7 -0.69 0.93 -18.05
N ALA A 8 -1.94 0.65 -18.41
CA ALA A 8 -2.90 1.66 -18.84
C ALA A 8 -3.22 2.68 -17.73
N LEU A 9 -3.42 2.22 -16.48
CA LEU A 9 -3.62 3.10 -15.33
C LEU A 9 -2.39 3.95 -15.02
N LEU A 10 -1.20 3.38 -15.16
CA LEU A 10 0.07 4.09 -14.99
C LEU A 10 0.25 5.16 -16.07
N LEU A 11 0.00 4.85 -17.34
CA LEU A 11 0.01 5.84 -18.42
C LEU A 11 -1.05 6.93 -18.21
N GLN A 12 -2.23 6.55 -17.71
CA GLN A 12 -3.30 7.50 -17.41
C GLN A 12 -2.92 8.49 -16.29
N SER A 13 -2.12 8.05 -15.32
CA SER A 13 -1.62 8.89 -14.23
C SER A 13 -0.70 10.04 -14.69
N PHE A 14 -0.22 10.04 -15.94
CA PHE A 14 0.59 11.12 -16.52
C PHE A 14 -0.22 12.23 -17.21
N PHE A 15 -1.54 12.06 -17.35
CA PHE A 15 -2.41 13.11 -17.88
C PHE A 15 -2.94 13.99 -16.74
N SER A 16 -2.93 15.31 -16.91
CA SER A 16 -3.46 16.24 -15.91
C SER A 16 -4.97 16.36 -16.01
N ILE A 17 -5.60 16.38 -14.84
CA ILE A 17 -7.03 16.62 -14.68
C ILE A 17 -7.17 18.08 -14.28
N ASP A 18 -8.02 18.83 -14.97
CA ASP A 18 -8.36 20.19 -14.57
C ASP A 18 -9.37 20.12 -13.41
N GLU A 19 -8.95 20.60 -12.24
CA GLU A 19 -9.71 20.56 -10.97
C GLU A 19 -11.08 21.25 -11.04
N PHE A 20 -11.29 22.16 -11.99
CA PHE A 20 -12.55 22.90 -12.14
C PHE A 20 -13.52 22.30 -13.15
N SER A 21 -13.05 21.53 -14.14
CA SER A 21 -13.90 20.99 -15.21
C SER A 21 -14.04 19.47 -15.19
N GLY A 22 -13.18 18.75 -14.46
CA GLY A 22 -13.14 17.29 -14.46
C GLY A 22 -12.77 16.69 -15.83
N LEU A 23 -12.34 17.53 -16.78
CA LEU A 23 -11.93 17.11 -18.11
C LEU A 23 -10.47 16.68 -18.07
N VAL A 24 -10.20 15.51 -18.65
CA VAL A 24 -8.84 14.99 -18.82
C VAL A 24 -8.16 15.77 -19.94
N ASN A 25 -7.24 16.66 -19.58
CA ASN A 25 -6.41 17.35 -20.56
C ASN A 25 -5.29 16.39 -21.01
N ARG A 26 -5.30 16.02 -22.29
CA ARG A 26 -4.33 15.09 -22.92
C ARG A 26 -2.96 15.74 -23.17
N GLU A 27 -2.53 16.61 -22.26
CA GLU A 27 -1.18 17.16 -22.26
C GLU A 27 -0.35 16.38 -21.25
N PHE A 28 0.78 15.82 -21.70
CA PHE A 28 1.76 15.20 -20.82
C PHE A 28 2.29 16.26 -19.86
N THR A 29 1.91 16.19 -18.60
CA THR A 29 2.39 17.14 -17.61
C THR A 29 2.65 16.45 -16.27
N LEU A 30 3.77 16.82 -15.67
CA LEU A 30 4.19 16.37 -14.34
C LEU A 30 3.53 17.20 -13.23
N LYS A 31 2.64 18.13 -13.58
CA LYS A 31 1.96 19.02 -12.63
C LYS A 31 1.15 18.23 -11.58
N THR A 32 0.45 17.17 -11.98
CA THR A 32 -0.27 16.27 -11.07
C THR A 32 0.63 15.63 -10.01
N TYR A 33 1.88 15.29 -10.37
CA TYR A 33 2.86 14.79 -9.41
C TYR A 33 3.38 15.89 -8.46
N GLY A 34 3.42 17.14 -8.93
CA GLY A 34 3.68 18.30 -8.08
C GLY A 34 2.56 18.57 -7.08
N ASP A 35 1.30 18.38 -7.49
CA ASP A 35 0.13 18.54 -6.61
C ASP A 35 0.09 17.46 -5.51
N LEU A 36 0.65 16.26 -5.75
CA LEU A 36 0.85 15.26 -4.68
C LEU A 36 1.75 15.76 -3.54
N LEU A 37 2.65 16.71 -3.83
CA LEU A 37 3.53 17.34 -2.83
C LEU A 37 2.87 18.52 -2.11
N GLN A 38 1.62 18.85 -2.44
CA GLN A 38 0.85 19.83 -1.69
C GLN A 38 0.60 19.32 -0.26
N ALA A 39 0.64 20.23 0.71
CA ALA A 39 0.61 19.88 2.13
C ALA A 39 -0.57 18.96 2.54
N ALA A 40 -1.74 19.13 1.91
CA ALA A 40 -2.91 18.29 2.15
C ALA A 40 -2.71 16.83 1.70
N ASN A 41 -2.06 16.62 0.55
CA ASN A 41 -1.79 15.28 0.01
C ASN A 41 -0.65 14.60 0.77
N LEU A 42 0.36 15.36 1.18
CA LEU A 42 1.43 14.85 2.04
C LEU A 42 0.94 14.40 3.42
N ASP A 43 -0.02 15.11 4.03
CA ASP A 43 -0.63 14.69 5.29
C ASP A 43 -1.32 13.33 5.16
N ILE A 44 -2.06 13.11 4.06
CA ILE A 44 -2.72 11.82 3.79
C ILE A 44 -1.68 10.70 3.64
N ILE A 45 -0.61 10.93 2.89
CA ILE A 45 0.49 9.96 2.73
C ILE A 45 1.10 9.64 4.09
N LEU A 46 1.43 10.65 4.90
CA LEU A 46 2.02 10.45 6.22
C LEU A 46 1.08 9.66 7.14
N ARG A 47 -0.20 10.00 7.21
CA ARG A 47 -1.18 9.31 8.08
C ARG A 47 -1.38 7.85 7.69
N THR A 48 -1.44 7.56 6.38
CA THR A 48 -1.63 6.18 5.90
C THR A 48 -0.37 5.34 6.05
N VAL A 49 0.81 5.90 5.75
CA VAL A 49 2.10 5.21 5.91
C VAL A 49 2.40 4.95 7.39
N THR A 50 2.17 5.93 8.27
CA THR A 50 2.37 5.76 9.71
C THR A 50 1.43 4.69 10.28
N MET A 51 0.15 4.70 9.90
CA MET A 51 -0.79 3.66 10.30
C MET A 51 -0.34 2.28 9.82
N ALA A 52 0.00 2.16 8.53
CA ALA A 52 0.47 0.90 7.96
C ALA A 52 1.70 0.37 8.69
N ALA A 53 2.71 1.22 8.90
CA ALA A 53 3.93 0.86 9.62
C ALA A 53 3.64 0.39 11.05
N LEU A 54 2.84 1.14 11.82
CA LEU A 54 2.46 0.78 13.19
C LEU A 54 1.73 -0.56 13.24
N VAL A 55 0.79 -0.80 12.33
CA VAL A 55 0.04 -2.06 12.26
C VAL A 55 0.97 -3.22 11.90
N THR A 56 1.90 -3.04 10.96
CA THR A 56 2.90 -4.06 10.61
C THR A 56 3.78 -4.40 11.80
N PHE A 57 4.28 -3.39 12.53
CA PHE A 57 5.10 -3.63 13.73
C PHE A 57 4.31 -4.33 14.84
N ALA A 58 3.09 -3.88 15.12
CA ALA A 58 2.23 -4.53 16.11
C ALA A 58 1.95 -6.00 15.74
N SER A 59 1.64 -6.24 14.46
CA SER A 59 1.43 -7.60 13.94
C SER A 59 2.68 -8.45 14.06
N ALA A 60 3.86 -7.89 13.76
CA ALA A 60 5.13 -8.60 13.91
C ALA A 60 5.41 -8.94 15.38
N ILE A 61 5.22 -7.99 16.31
CA ILE A 61 5.44 -8.21 17.75
C ILE A 61 4.54 -9.31 18.29
N VAL A 62 3.29 -9.40 17.82
CA VAL A 62 2.34 -10.43 18.28
C VAL A 62 2.55 -11.76 17.57
N ALA A 63 2.73 -11.75 16.25
CA ALA A 63 2.85 -12.97 15.45
C ALA A 63 4.20 -13.68 15.65
N PHE A 64 5.29 -12.92 15.85
CA PHE A 64 6.63 -13.49 16.01
C PHE A 64 6.79 -14.44 17.21
N PRO A 65 6.34 -14.13 18.45
CA PRO A 65 6.43 -15.06 19.57
C PRO A 65 5.57 -16.31 19.35
N ILE A 66 4.40 -16.16 18.72
CA ILE A 66 3.53 -17.29 18.35
C ILE A 66 4.26 -18.20 17.35
N ALA A 67 4.84 -17.62 16.30
CA ALA A 67 5.61 -18.35 15.30
C ALA A 67 6.86 -19.00 15.89
N TYR A 68 7.58 -18.32 16.81
CA TYR A 68 8.74 -18.87 17.50
C TYR A 68 8.38 -20.06 18.38
N TYR A 69 7.29 -19.95 19.16
CA TYR A 69 6.79 -21.04 19.98
C TYR A 69 6.33 -22.23 19.13
N ALA A 70 5.59 -21.96 18.05
CA ALA A 70 5.19 -22.96 17.09
C ALA A 70 6.40 -23.66 16.44
N ALA A 71 7.45 -22.93 16.06
CA ALA A 71 8.63 -23.49 15.41
C ALA A 71 9.49 -24.33 16.37
N ARG A 72 9.66 -23.90 17.63
CA ARG A 72 10.59 -24.54 18.57
C ARG A 72 9.96 -25.62 19.45
N TYR A 73 8.68 -25.47 19.81
CA TYR A 73 8.01 -26.33 20.80
C TYR A 73 6.87 -27.19 20.22
N ALA A 74 6.38 -26.93 19.00
CA ALA A 74 5.34 -27.80 18.43
C ALA A 74 5.91 -29.18 18.03
N ARG A 75 5.67 -30.18 18.88
CA ARG A 75 5.87 -31.61 18.59
C ARG A 75 4.53 -32.28 18.27
N GLY A 76 4.50 -33.10 17.22
CA GLY A 76 3.36 -33.96 16.87
C GLY A 76 2.17 -33.23 16.23
N ARG A 77 0.94 -33.60 16.63
CA ARG A 77 -0.35 -33.19 16.02
C ARG A 77 -0.62 -31.67 16.07
N TRP A 78 0.11 -30.92 16.90
CA TRP A 78 0.01 -29.47 17.03
C TRP A 78 0.65 -28.69 15.86
N LYS A 79 1.53 -29.29 15.05
CA LYS A 79 2.07 -28.65 13.84
C LYS A 79 1.01 -28.40 12.77
N ALA A 80 -0.02 -29.25 12.68
CA ALA A 80 -1.08 -29.11 11.68
C ALA A 80 -2.04 -27.95 11.98
N LEU A 81 -2.21 -27.59 13.26
CA LEU A 81 -3.10 -26.52 13.72
C LEU A 81 -2.47 -25.13 13.56
N PHE A 82 -1.14 -25.03 13.55
CA PHE A 82 -0.42 -23.78 13.26
C PHE A 82 -0.18 -23.53 11.76
N TYR A 83 -0.48 -24.51 10.90
CA TYR A 83 -0.33 -24.41 9.44
C TYR A 83 -1.63 -23.99 8.71
N LEU A 84 -2.75 -23.95 9.43
CA LEU A 84 -4.11 -23.64 8.95
C LEU A 84 -4.51 -22.25 9.44
#